data_AF-A0A0V0HA56-F1
#
_entry.id   AF-A0A0V0HA56-F1
#
_cell.length_a   1.000
_cell.length_b   1.000
_cell.length_c   1.000
_cell.angle_alpha   90.00
_cell.angle_beta   90.00
_cell.angle_gamma   90.00
#
_symmetry.space_group_name_H-M   'P 1'
#
loop_
_entity.id
_entity.type
_entity.pdbx_description
1 polymer ?
#
loop_
_entity_poly.entity_id
_entity_poly.type
_entity_poly.pdbx_seq_one_letter_code
_entity_poly.pdbx_strand_id
1 'polypeptide(L)'
;MINTILFNPATRKYRLLPPCPSDVPQGFRCSIDGVGFGFDSIANDYKVVRISKVYNDPPYRDPYSREQKVEVYDMSTDFWRELENIDQDMPRIYWAPCSMVFYKSACYWLAIGSKDKMIILYFDMGTEIFNTINMPDTCNSYNGPHYGLVVLRDCITMLRYPNSNPEYDPAQDLMQIWIMKEYGLYDSWMKIYTVRPLLIESPLLIWKDYLMLCESREGS
;
A
#
# COMPACT_ATOMS: atom_id res chain seq x y z
N MET A 1 14.39 8.05 -15.41
CA MET A 1 13.35 8.98 -14.92
C MET A 1 12.00 8.30 -15.10
N ILE A 2 11.18 8.21 -14.05
CA ILE A 2 9.84 7.58 -14.11
C ILE A 2 8.82 8.71 -14.24
N ASN A 3 7.90 8.57 -15.19
CA ASN A 3 6.82 9.54 -15.40
C ASN A 3 5.56 9.08 -14.67
N THR A 4 4.91 10.00 -13.95
CA THR A 4 3.61 9.74 -13.31
C THR A 4 2.50 10.34 -14.18
N ILE A 5 1.45 9.55 -14.46
CA ILE A 5 0.33 9.96 -15.29
C ILE A 5 -0.96 9.79 -14.48
N LEU A 6 -1.73 10.87 -14.36
CA LEU A 6 -3.11 10.80 -13.89
C LEU A 6 -4.02 10.67 -15.09
N PHE A 7 -4.80 9.59 -15.15
CA PHE A 7 -5.76 9.37 -16.21
C PHE A 7 -7.18 9.36 -15.63
N ASN A 8 -8.07 10.16 -16.21
CA ASN A 8 -9.50 10.13 -15.94
C ASN A 8 -10.20 9.37 -17.09
N PRO A 9 -10.61 8.11 -16.89
CA PRO A 9 -11.25 7.32 -17.93
C PRO A 9 -12.61 7.87 -18.37
N ALA A 10 -13.37 8.48 -17.45
CA ALA A 10 -14.70 9.01 -17.73
C ALA A 10 -14.65 10.22 -18.68
N THR A 11 -13.63 11.07 -18.54
CA THR A 11 -13.44 12.23 -19.42
C THR A 11 -12.44 11.99 -20.53
N ARG A 12 -11.76 10.83 -20.55
CA ARG A 12 -10.66 10.49 -21.47
C ARG A 12 -9.51 11.49 -21.44
N LYS A 13 -9.33 12.20 -20.33
CA LYS A 13 -8.26 13.19 -20.16
C LYS A 13 -7.15 12.58 -19.34
N TYR A 14 -5.91 12.88 -19.70
CA TYR A 14 -4.76 12.58 -18.87
C TYR A 14 -4.00 13.86 -18.53
N ARG A 15 -3.33 13.83 -17.39
CA ARG A 15 -2.37 14.84 -16.94
C ARG A 15 -1.05 14.13 -16.71
N LEU A 16 -0.03 14.52 -17.46
CA LEU A 16 1.34 14.13 -17.17
C LEU A 16 1.82 15.01 -16.02
N LEU A 17 2.25 14.40 -14.92
CA LEU A 17 2.82 15.17 -13.82
C LEU A 17 4.25 15.57 -14.18
N PRO A 18 4.72 16.75 -13.72
CA PRO A 18 6.11 17.12 -13.90
C PRO A 18 7.03 16.03 -13.30
N PRO A 19 8.23 15.83 -13.87
CA PRO A 19 9.20 14.93 -13.27
C PRO A 19 9.46 15.33 -11.83
N CYS A 20 9.54 14.35 -10.95
CA CYS A 20 9.86 14.62 -9.57
C CYS A 20 11.30 15.15 -9.46
N PRO A 21 11.57 16.22 -8.68
CA PRO A 21 12.88 16.88 -8.63
C PRO A 21 14.00 16.07 -7.98
N SER A 22 13.80 14.78 -7.64
CA SER A 22 14.77 14.02 -6.85
C SER A 22 16.12 13.94 -7.58
N ASP A 23 17.05 14.81 -7.18
CA ASP A 23 18.45 14.78 -7.61
C ASP A 23 19.10 13.56 -6.98
N VAL A 24 19.12 12.45 -7.72
CA VAL A 24 19.81 11.23 -7.31
C VAL A 24 21.31 11.46 -7.52
N PRO A 25 22.14 11.48 -6.46
CA PRO A 25 23.56 11.74 -6.62
C PRO A 25 24.24 10.67 -7.49
N GLN A 26 25.36 11.02 -8.13
CA GLN A 26 26.13 10.06 -8.91
C GLN A 26 26.57 8.87 -8.04
N GLY A 27 26.32 7.66 -8.52
CA GLY A 27 26.61 6.42 -7.77
C GLY A 27 25.45 5.93 -6.90
N PHE A 28 24.30 6.63 -6.91
CA PHE A 28 23.07 6.20 -6.26
C PHE A 28 21.99 5.83 -7.29
N ARG A 29 21.04 5.00 -6.87
CA ARG A 29 19.81 4.67 -7.58
C ARG A 29 18.61 5.04 -6.73
N CYS A 30 17.49 5.33 -7.40
CA CYS A 30 16.20 5.58 -6.78
C CYS A 30 15.19 4.52 -7.23
N SER A 31 14.53 3.86 -6.27
CA SER A 31 13.33 3.04 -6.51
C SER A 31 12.10 3.71 -5.93
N ILE A 32 10.94 3.52 -6.57
CA ILE A 32 9.66 3.96 -6.02
C ILE A 32 9.11 2.80 -5.20
N ASP A 33 8.97 3.02 -3.90
CA ASP A 33 8.49 2.03 -2.95
C ASP A 33 7.00 2.19 -2.68
N GLY A 34 6.39 3.35 -2.93
CA GLY A 34 4.96 3.57 -2.79
C GLY A 34 4.48 4.79 -3.56
N VAL A 35 3.25 4.76 -4.04
CA VAL A 35 2.55 5.93 -4.61
C VAL A 35 1.16 5.96 -4.00
N GLY A 36 0.59 7.14 -3.79
CA GLY A 36 -0.80 7.30 -3.38
C GLY A 36 -1.41 8.51 -4.07
N PHE A 37 -2.70 8.46 -4.35
CA PHE A 37 -3.46 9.59 -4.89
C PHE A 37 -4.73 9.75 -4.07
N GLY A 38 -5.01 10.98 -3.65
CA GLY A 38 -6.10 11.23 -2.72
C GLY A 38 -6.52 12.68 -2.63
N PHE A 39 -7.65 12.90 -1.96
CA PHE A 39 -8.18 14.23 -1.71
C PHE A 39 -7.76 14.73 -0.32
N ASP A 40 -7.12 15.88 -0.29
CA ASP A 40 -6.86 16.67 0.91
C ASP A 40 -8.10 17.49 1.27
N SER A 41 -8.74 17.11 2.38
CA SER A 41 -9.92 17.81 2.91
C SER A 41 -9.65 19.17 3.53
N ILE A 42 -8.41 19.48 3.92
CA ILE A 42 -7.99 20.74 4.54
C ILE A 42 -7.72 21.79 3.46
N ALA A 43 -6.86 21.49 2.49
CA ALA A 43 -6.57 22.41 1.37
C ALA A 43 -7.65 22.40 0.29
N ASN A 44 -8.59 21.45 0.33
CA ASN A 44 -9.60 21.23 -0.70
C ASN A 44 -8.96 21.02 -2.08
N ASP A 45 -7.92 20.19 -2.12
CA ASP A 45 -7.13 19.87 -3.31
C ASP A 45 -6.88 18.38 -3.43
N TYR A 46 -6.43 17.93 -4.60
CA TYR A 46 -5.96 16.57 -4.80
C TYR A 46 -4.44 16.52 -4.70
N LYS A 47 -3.93 15.47 -4.05
CA LYS A 47 -2.49 15.26 -3.88
C LYS A 47 -2.07 13.90 -4.41
N VAL A 48 -0.82 13.85 -4.87
CA VAL A 48 -0.11 12.60 -5.10
C VAL A 48 1.03 12.53 -4.11
N VAL A 49 1.11 11.44 -3.35
CA VAL A 49 2.26 11.14 -2.49
C VAL A 49 3.10 10.06 -3.14
N ARG A 50 4.41 10.22 -3.09
CA ARG A 50 5.40 9.28 -3.61
C ARG A 50 6.40 8.97 -2.50
N ILE A 51 6.56 7.69 -2.20
CA ILE A 51 7.56 7.17 -1.28
C ILE A 51 8.65 6.52 -2.14
N SER A 52 9.87 6.98 -2.02
CA SER A 52 11.01 6.46 -2.77
C SER A 52 12.17 6.12 -1.85
N LYS A 53 13.05 5.27 -2.38
CA LYS A 53 14.25 4.82 -1.69
C LYS A 53 15.47 5.11 -2.55
N VAL A 54 16.42 5.84 -1.98
CA VAL A 54 17.71 6.12 -2.59
C VAL A 54 18.75 5.19 -1.96
N TYR A 55 19.58 4.54 -2.79
CA TYR A 55 20.57 3.58 -2.33
C TYR A 55 21.77 3.49 -3.28
N ASN A 56 22.94 3.10 -2.77
CA ASN A 56 24.16 2.94 -3.56
C ASN A 56 24.02 1.92 -4.71
N ASP A 57 24.60 2.25 -5.86
CA ASP A 57 24.72 1.36 -7.02
C ASP A 57 25.69 0.18 -6.71
N PRO A 58 25.43 -1.07 -7.15
CA PRO A 58 26.41 -2.16 -7.01
C PRO A 58 27.76 -1.80 -7.64
N PRO A 59 28.89 -2.25 -7.06
CA PRO A 59 29.01 -3.25 -5.99
C PRO A 59 28.92 -2.68 -4.56
N TYR A 60 28.83 -1.36 -4.38
CA TYR A 60 28.96 -0.67 -3.10
C TYR A 60 27.65 -0.61 -2.30
N ARG A 61 26.84 -1.69 -2.34
CA ARG A 61 25.58 -1.77 -1.58
C ARG A 61 25.86 -1.78 -0.08
N ASP A 62 26.03 -0.60 0.50
CA ASP A 62 26.03 -0.40 1.93
C ASP A 62 24.58 -0.40 2.42
N PRO A 63 24.15 -1.37 3.26
CA PRO A 63 22.81 -1.38 3.83
C PRO A 63 22.45 -0.11 4.60
N TYR A 64 23.45 0.63 5.10
CA TYR A 64 23.29 1.86 5.87
C TYR A 64 23.17 3.12 4.98
N SER A 65 23.42 3.01 3.67
CA SER A 65 23.30 4.11 2.69
C SER A 65 21.89 4.30 2.11
N ARG A 66 20.88 3.78 2.80
CA ARG A 66 19.49 3.75 2.33
C ARG A 66 18.74 4.94 2.91
N GLU A 67 18.40 5.89 2.07
CA GLU A 67 17.58 7.04 2.45
C GLU A 67 16.16 6.83 1.90
N GLN A 68 15.15 7.02 2.75
CA GLN A 68 13.77 7.14 2.31
C GLN A 68 13.49 8.62 2.04
N LYS A 69 12.77 8.88 0.95
CA LYS A 69 12.29 10.20 0.55
C LYS A 69 10.79 10.15 0.32
N VAL A 70 10.08 11.15 0.82
CA VAL A 70 8.64 11.32 0.57
C VAL A 70 8.42 12.64 -0.14
N GLU A 71 7.73 12.56 -1.26
CA GLU A 71 7.46 13.69 -2.13
C GLU A 71 5.95 13.82 -2.30
N VAL A 72 5.43 15.03 -2.15
CA VAL A 72 4.02 15.35 -2.29
C VAL A 72 3.86 16.31 -3.46
N TYR A 73 2.94 15.98 -4.35
CA TYR A 73 2.54 16.83 -5.46
C TYR A 73 1.15 17.38 -5.20
N ASP A 74 1.05 18.70 -5.22
CA ASP A 74 -0.21 19.42 -5.06
C ASP A 74 -0.78 19.76 -6.44
N MET A 75 -2.01 19.32 -6.72
CA MET A 75 -2.63 19.45 -8.05
C MET A 75 -2.92 20.91 -8.44
N SER A 76 -3.21 21.76 -7.44
CA SER A 76 -3.50 23.18 -7.61
C SER A 76 -2.27 24.00 -7.99
N THR A 77 -1.11 23.70 -7.41
CA THR A 77 0.15 24.42 -7.67
C THR A 77 0.99 23.82 -8.78
N ASP A 78 0.66 22.59 -9.22
CA ASP A 78 1.40 21.84 -10.24
C ASP A 78 2.87 21.60 -9.87
N PHE A 79 3.16 21.41 -8.59
CA PHE A 79 4.52 21.34 -8.09
C PHE A 79 4.72 20.18 -7.11
N TRP A 80 5.91 19.57 -7.16
CA TRP A 80 6.37 18.56 -6.21
C TRP A 80 7.20 19.22 -5.11
N ARG A 81 6.95 18.83 -3.87
CA ARG A 81 7.79 19.19 -2.72
C ARG A 81 8.20 17.95 -1.95
N GLU A 82 9.43 17.92 -1.49
CA GLU A 82 9.93 16.89 -0.59
C GLU A 82 9.49 17.21 0.84
N LEU A 83 9.02 16.21 1.58
CA LEU A 83 8.76 16.36 3.01
C LEU A 83 10.08 16.23 3.77
N GLU A 84 10.42 17.28 4.52
CA GLU A 84 11.61 17.29 5.37
C GLU A 84 11.37 16.48 6.65
N ASN A 85 12.45 15.97 7.25
CA ASN A 85 12.45 15.29 8.57
C ASN A 85 11.56 14.03 8.65
N ILE A 86 11.43 13.28 7.56
CA ILE A 86 10.79 11.98 7.63
C ILE A 86 11.62 10.99 8.46
N ASP A 87 10.93 10.13 9.18
CA ASP A 87 11.56 9.02 9.90
C ASP A 87 12.22 8.05 8.91
N GLN A 88 13.54 7.86 9.04
CA GLN A 88 14.32 6.97 8.18
C GLN A 88 14.14 5.49 8.54
N ASP A 89 13.52 5.20 9.68
CA ASP A 89 13.12 3.86 10.10
C ASP A 89 11.66 3.55 9.70
N MET A 90 11.10 4.30 8.75
CA MET A 90 9.74 4.10 8.28
C MET A 90 9.53 2.67 7.72
N PRO A 91 8.40 2.03 8.06
CA PRO A 91 8.07 0.70 7.57
C PRO A 91 8.21 0.55 6.05
N ARG A 92 8.74 -0.59 5.62
CA ARG A 92 8.92 -0.87 4.20
C ARG A 92 7.59 -1.25 3.56
N ILE A 93 7.21 -0.58 2.48
CA ILE A 93 6.00 -0.94 1.72
C ILE A 93 6.08 -2.39 1.23
N TYR A 94 5.02 -3.15 1.50
CA TYR A 94 4.82 -4.49 1.00
C TYR A 94 3.99 -4.44 -0.28
N TRP A 95 4.63 -4.81 -1.40
CA TRP A 95 3.97 -4.84 -2.70
C TRP A 95 3.28 -6.17 -2.94
N ALA A 96 1.96 -6.13 -3.06
CA ALA A 96 1.11 -7.25 -3.43
C ALA A 96 -0.16 -6.73 -4.13
N PRO A 97 -0.91 -7.58 -4.83
CA PRO A 97 -2.25 -7.24 -5.27
C PRO A 97 -3.11 -6.71 -4.11
N CYS A 98 -3.87 -5.65 -4.36
CA CYS A 98 -4.61 -4.93 -3.32
C CYS A 98 -3.76 -4.47 -2.13
N SER A 99 -2.44 -4.21 -2.25
CA SER A 99 -1.63 -3.77 -1.11
C SER A 99 -1.83 -2.32 -0.70
N MET A 100 -2.73 -1.59 -1.37
CA MET A 100 -2.99 -0.18 -1.14
C MET A 100 -4.47 0.16 -1.32
N VAL A 101 -4.98 1.07 -0.49
CA VAL A 101 -6.31 1.65 -0.67
C VAL A 101 -6.32 3.11 -0.26
N PHE A 102 -7.22 3.90 -0.84
CA PHE A 102 -7.53 5.25 -0.38
C PHE A 102 -8.88 5.23 0.36
N TYR A 103 -8.92 5.80 1.56
CA TYR A 103 -10.11 5.82 2.41
C TYR A 103 -10.09 7.02 3.36
N LYS A 104 -11.21 7.76 3.45
CA LYS A 104 -11.35 8.94 4.33
C LYS A 104 -10.16 9.90 4.30
N SER A 105 -9.77 10.36 3.11
CA SER A 105 -8.68 11.34 2.94
C SER A 105 -7.28 10.85 3.34
N ALA A 106 -7.08 9.53 3.44
CA ALA A 106 -5.76 8.95 3.64
C ALA A 106 -5.47 7.82 2.64
N CYS A 107 -4.20 7.64 2.31
CA CYS A 107 -3.71 6.45 1.61
C CYS A 107 -3.15 5.46 2.62
N TYR A 108 -3.49 4.19 2.45
CA TYR A 108 -3.06 3.08 3.30
C TYR A 108 -2.31 2.09 2.44
N TRP A 109 -1.22 1.57 2.96
CA TRP A 109 -0.41 0.53 2.35
C TRP A 109 -0.18 -0.59 3.35
N LEU A 110 -0.13 -1.82 2.86
CA LEU A 110 0.51 -2.90 3.61
C LEU A 110 2.00 -2.60 3.69
N ALA A 111 2.57 -2.78 4.88
CA ALA A 111 3.99 -2.54 5.13
C ALA A 111 4.55 -3.58 6.11
N ILE A 112 5.87 -3.73 6.06
CA ILE A 112 6.65 -4.58 6.96
C ILE A 112 7.28 -3.68 8.02
N GLY A 113 6.83 -3.84 9.26
CA GLY A 113 7.37 -3.14 10.42
C GLY A 113 8.54 -3.86 11.07
N SER A 114 8.82 -3.51 12.32
CA SER A 114 9.89 -4.15 13.10
C SER A 114 9.62 -5.63 13.33
N LYS A 115 10.69 -6.45 13.38
CA LYS A 115 10.62 -7.91 13.53
C LYS A 115 9.74 -8.58 12.47
N ASP A 116 9.63 -7.97 11.29
CA ASP A 116 8.96 -8.53 10.12
C ASP A 116 7.44 -8.72 10.29
N LYS A 117 6.86 -8.01 11.27
CA LYS A 117 5.42 -7.96 11.50
C LYS A 117 4.74 -7.20 10.37
N MET A 118 3.64 -7.75 9.86
CA MET A 118 2.80 -7.02 8.91
C MET A 118 2.01 -5.94 9.64
N ILE A 119 2.00 -4.75 9.07
CA ILE A 119 1.27 -3.58 9.56
C ILE A 119 0.62 -2.83 8.41
N ILE A 120 -0.24 -1.87 8.74
CA ILE A 120 -0.74 -0.88 7.78
C ILE A 120 0.00 0.43 8.05
N LEU A 121 0.72 0.94 7.06
CA LEU A 121 1.23 2.31 7.05
C LEU A 121 0.17 3.17 6.36
N TYR A 122 -0.14 4.35 6.90
CA TYR A 122 -1.01 5.29 6.22
C TYR A 122 -0.51 6.72 6.29
N PHE A 123 -0.86 7.49 5.28
CA PHE A 123 -0.54 8.90 5.11
C PHE A 123 -1.83 9.69 5.03
N ASP A 124 -2.05 10.59 5.99
CA ASP A 124 -3.16 11.53 5.96
C ASP A 124 -2.87 12.64 4.95
N MET A 125 -3.74 12.82 3.94
CA MET A 125 -3.50 13.79 2.87
C MET A 125 -3.63 15.25 3.33
N GLY A 126 -4.35 15.49 4.42
CA GLY A 126 -4.53 16.83 4.97
C GLY A 126 -3.42 17.23 5.92
N THR A 127 -3.13 16.38 6.91
CA THR A 127 -2.08 16.69 7.88
C THR A 127 -0.68 16.35 7.37
N GLU A 128 -0.57 15.49 6.36
CA GLU A 128 0.69 14.99 5.77
C GLU A 128 1.57 14.24 6.77
N ILE A 129 0.92 13.51 7.67
CA ILE A 129 1.58 12.75 8.73
C ILE A 129 1.41 11.26 8.45
N PHE A 130 2.52 10.54 8.55
CA PHE A 130 2.52 9.08 8.57
C PHE A 130 2.12 8.54 9.93
N ASN A 131 1.30 7.50 9.90
CA ASN A 131 0.89 6.76 11.08
C ASN A 131 0.82 5.28 10.75
N THR A 132 0.78 4.44 11.78
CA THR A 132 0.73 2.99 11.61
C THR A 132 -0.47 2.40 12.33
N ILE A 133 -1.00 1.31 11.78
CA ILE A 133 -2.02 0.50 12.43
C ILE A 133 -1.51 -0.94 12.48
N ASN A 134 -1.51 -1.50 13.69
CA ASN A 134 -1.13 -2.88 13.90
C ASN A 134 -2.17 -3.81 13.26
N MET A 135 -1.69 -4.83 12.55
CA MET A 135 -2.50 -5.96 12.11
C MET A 135 -2.51 -7.05 13.20
N PRO A 136 -3.47 -7.99 13.20
CA PRO A 136 -3.52 -9.08 14.17
C PRO A 136 -2.17 -9.80 14.29
N ASP A 137 -1.77 -10.21 15.51
CA ASP A 137 -0.44 -10.80 15.78
C ASP A 137 -0.09 -12.06 14.97
N THR A 138 -1.10 -12.70 14.38
CA THR A 138 -0.92 -13.83 13.47
C THR A 138 -0.40 -13.43 12.07
N CYS A 139 -0.33 -12.13 11.78
CA CYS A 139 0.05 -11.60 10.47
C CYS A 139 1.55 -11.24 10.43
N ASN A 140 2.33 -12.07 9.72
CA ASN A 140 3.77 -11.91 9.54
C ASN A 140 4.14 -11.94 8.05
N SER A 141 5.28 -11.34 7.70
CA SER A 141 5.72 -11.20 6.31
C SER A 141 6.51 -12.40 5.75
N TYR A 142 7.01 -13.29 6.61
CA TYR A 142 7.79 -14.47 6.20
C TYR A 142 6.97 -15.75 6.14
N ASN A 143 7.21 -16.55 5.09
CA ASN A 143 6.75 -17.95 4.92
C ASN A 143 5.31 -18.20 5.38
N GLY A 144 4.43 -17.26 5.05
CA GLY A 144 3.05 -17.23 5.53
C GLY A 144 2.05 -16.94 4.41
N PRO A 145 0.80 -16.67 4.78
CA PRO A 145 -0.24 -16.26 3.84
C PRO A 145 0.08 -14.89 3.25
N HIS A 146 -0.53 -14.60 2.12
CA HIS A 146 -0.54 -13.27 1.52
C HIS A 146 -1.64 -12.41 2.12
N TYR A 147 -1.49 -11.10 1.94
CA TYR A 147 -2.42 -10.12 2.47
C TYR A 147 -2.84 -9.12 1.39
N GLY A 148 -4.10 -8.70 1.47
CA GLY A 148 -4.66 -7.61 0.69
C GLY A 148 -5.40 -6.63 1.59
N LEU A 149 -5.52 -5.40 1.13
CA LEU A 149 -6.21 -4.31 1.81
C LEU A 149 -7.29 -3.75 0.88
N VAL A 150 -8.51 -3.68 1.40
CA VAL A 150 -9.68 -3.23 0.64
C VAL A 150 -10.60 -2.42 1.56
N VAL A 151 -11.53 -1.67 0.96
CA VAL A 151 -12.64 -1.06 1.70
C VAL A 151 -13.88 -1.90 1.48
N LEU A 152 -14.52 -2.31 2.57
CA LEU A 152 -15.75 -3.09 2.56
C LEU A 152 -16.72 -2.47 3.56
N ARG A 153 -17.91 -2.08 3.11
CA ARG A 153 -18.96 -1.47 3.95
C ARG A 153 -18.44 -0.29 4.78
N ASP A 154 -17.73 0.62 4.13
CA ASP A 154 -17.08 1.77 4.76
C ASP A 154 -16.10 1.41 5.88
N CYS A 155 -15.48 0.24 5.84
CA CYS A 155 -14.44 -0.15 6.78
C CYS A 155 -13.18 -0.64 6.05
N ILE A 156 -12.01 -0.29 6.59
CA ILE A 156 -10.75 -0.91 6.18
C ILE A 156 -10.83 -2.40 6.51
N THR A 157 -10.55 -3.21 5.50
CA THR A 157 -10.71 -4.65 5.53
C THR A 157 -9.44 -5.32 5.06
N MET A 158 -8.92 -6.23 5.89
CA MET A 158 -7.80 -7.08 5.57
C MET A 158 -8.31 -8.39 4.96
N LEU A 159 -7.72 -8.75 3.83
CA LEU A 159 -7.80 -10.07 3.23
C LEU A 159 -6.55 -10.85 3.62
N ARG A 160 -6.72 -12.07 4.11
CA ARG A 160 -5.62 -13.02 4.36
C ARG A 160 -5.92 -14.27 3.54
N TYR A 161 -5.02 -14.66 2.65
CA TYR A 161 -5.24 -15.78 1.75
C TYR A 161 -3.98 -16.64 1.64
N PRO A 162 -4.11 -17.95 1.41
CA PRO A 162 -2.97 -18.86 1.37
C PRO A 162 -1.99 -18.47 0.27
N ASN A 163 -0.72 -18.84 0.46
CA ASN A 163 0.26 -18.78 -0.62
C ASN A 163 -0.01 -19.92 -1.61
N SER A 164 0.22 -19.69 -2.91
CA SER A 164 0.05 -20.68 -3.99
C SER A 164 1.14 -21.76 -3.99
N ASN A 165 1.40 -22.37 -2.83
CA ASN A 165 2.38 -23.43 -2.62
C ASN A 165 1.79 -24.81 -3.02
N PRO A 166 2.58 -25.78 -3.51
CA PRO A 166 2.07 -27.09 -3.97
C PRO A 166 1.46 -27.97 -2.87
N GLU A 167 1.78 -27.71 -1.60
CA GLU A 167 1.24 -28.44 -0.44
C GLU A 167 -0.09 -27.84 0.05
N TYR A 168 -1.02 -27.62 -0.89
CA TYR A 168 -2.33 -27.06 -0.61
C TYR A 168 -3.20 -28.05 0.20
N ASP A 169 -3.60 -27.65 1.41
CA ASP A 169 -4.63 -28.33 2.21
C ASP A 169 -5.93 -27.49 2.19
N PRO A 170 -6.95 -27.90 1.41
CA PRO A 170 -8.22 -27.17 1.31
C PRO A 170 -8.99 -27.07 2.65
N ALA A 171 -8.63 -27.85 3.67
CA ALA A 171 -9.21 -27.74 5.00
C ALA A 171 -8.54 -26.65 5.87
N GLN A 172 -7.28 -26.30 5.59
CA GLN A 172 -6.47 -25.36 6.39
C GLN A 172 -6.23 -24.02 5.68
N ASP A 173 -6.19 -24.02 4.35
CA ASP A 173 -5.79 -22.89 3.52
C ASP A 173 -6.91 -21.90 3.24
N LEU A 174 -7.71 -21.53 4.24
CA LEU A 174 -8.91 -20.72 4.04
C LEU A 174 -8.59 -19.22 3.86
N MET A 175 -9.31 -18.54 2.97
CA MET A 175 -9.30 -17.09 2.91
C MET A 175 -10.07 -16.53 4.11
N GLN A 176 -9.49 -15.54 4.78
CA GLN A 176 -10.09 -14.87 5.91
C GLN A 176 -10.28 -13.39 5.61
N ILE A 177 -11.45 -12.87 5.96
CA ILE A 177 -11.81 -11.47 5.80
C ILE A 177 -12.00 -10.86 7.18
N TRP A 178 -11.21 -9.82 7.46
CA TRP A 178 -11.18 -9.14 8.75
C TRP A 178 -11.51 -7.67 8.56
N ILE A 179 -12.48 -7.17 9.33
CA ILE A 179 -12.87 -5.75 9.33
C ILE A 179 -12.30 -5.07 10.56
N MET A 180 -11.80 -3.85 10.39
CA MET A 180 -11.52 -2.93 11.50
C MET A 180 -12.82 -2.21 11.89
N LYS A 181 -13.39 -2.56 13.05
CA LYS A 181 -14.66 -1.97 13.51
C LYS A 181 -14.51 -0.51 13.92
N GLU A 182 -13.44 -0.21 14.63
CA GLU A 182 -13.16 1.11 15.17
C GLU A 182 -11.86 1.60 14.55
N TYR A 183 -11.96 2.68 13.80
CA TYR A 183 -10.87 3.17 12.98
C TYR A 183 -9.64 3.53 13.84
N GLY A 184 -8.47 2.98 13.48
CA GLY A 184 -7.19 3.24 14.14
C GLY A 184 -6.94 2.46 15.43
N LEU A 185 -7.89 1.67 15.92
CA LEU A 185 -7.74 0.89 17.15
C LEU A 185 -7.35 -0.57 16.84
N TYR A 186 -6.22 -1.00 17.40
CA TYR A 186 -5.68 -2.35 17.22
C TYR A 186 -6.68 -3.44 17.62
N ASP A 187 -7.31 -3.32 18.78
CA ASP A 187 -8.22 -4.34 19.32
C ASP A 187 -9.57 -4.41 18.59
N SER A 188 -9.76 -3.63 17.52
CA SER A 188 -11.02 -3.56 16.78
C SER A 188 -11.10 -4.51 15.58
N TRP A 189 -10.04 -5.24 15.27
CA TRP A 189 -10.03 -6.23 14.20
C TRP A 189 -10.97 -7.39 14.51
N MET A 190 -11.97 -7.59 13.66
CA MET A 190 -12.93 -8.68 13.76
C MET A 190 -12.94 -9.50 12.48
N LYS A 191 -12.71 -10.81 12.62
CA LYS A 191 -12.93 -11.75 11.52
C LYS A 191 -14.42 -11.89 11.26
N ILE A 192 -14.84 -11.58 10.04
CA ILE A 192 -16.27 -11.61 9.66
C ILE A 192 -16.60 -12.79 8.75
N TYR A 193 -15.66 -13.22 7.90
CA TYR A 193 -15.85 -14.36 7.01
C TYR A 193 -14.63 -15.25 7.00
N THR A 194 -14.87 -16.54 6.81
CA THR A 194 -13.88 -17.53 6.41
C THR A 194 -14.45 -18.20 5.17
N VAL A 195 -13.76 -18.01 4.05
CA VAL A 195 -14.19 -18.47 2.73
C VAL A 195 -13.29 -19.63 2.35
N ARG A 196 -13.89 -20.78 2.02
CA ARG A 196 -13.13 -21.89 1.44
C ARG A 196 -12.54 -21.43 0.10
N PRO A 197 -11.27 -21.72 -0.19
CA PRO A 197 -10.67 -21.23 -1.41
C PRO A 197 -11.36 -21.90 -2.60
N LEU A 198 -11.81 -21.08 -3.53
CA LEU A 198 -11.42 -21.31 -4.93
C LEU A 198 -9.89 -21.13 -4.96
N LEU A 199 -9.15 -21.77 -5.86
CA LEU A 199 -7.67 -21.68 -5.95
C LEU A 199 -7.17 -20.25 -6.26
N ILE A 200 -7.43 -19.32 -5.35
CA ILE A 200 -7.23 -17.88 -5.51
C ILE A 200 -5.75 -17.60 -5.31
N GLU A 201 -5.11 -17.13 -6.36
CA GLU A 201 -3.74 -16.63 -6.30
C GLU A 201 -3.66 -15.24 -5.71
N SER A 202 -4.62 -14.38 -6.05
CA SER A 202 -4.66 -13.02 -5.54
C SER A 202 -6.04 -12.37 -5.65
N PRO A 203 -6.47 -11.57 -4.66
CA PRO A 203 -7.57 -10.63 -4.84
C PRO A 203 -7.07 -9.46 -5.71
N LEU A 204 -7.85 -9.11 -6.73
CA LEU A 204 -7.51 -8.06 -7.68
C LEU A 204 -8.25 -6.74 -7.38
N LEU A 205 -9.53 -6.82 -7.01
CA LEU A 205 -10.33 -5.65 -6.65
C LEU A 205 -11.60 -6.03 -5.89
N ILE A 206 -12.19 -5.06 -5.19
CA ILE A 206 -13.59 -5.10 -4.77
C ILE A 206 -14.39 -4.10 -5.60
N TRP A 207 -15.54 -4.56 -6.10
CA TRP A 207 -16.50 -3.78 -6.85
C TRP A 207 -17.80 -3.65 -6.05
N LYS A 208 -18.33 -2.43 -5.94
CA LYS A 208 -19.59 -2.09 -5.25
C LYS A 208 -19.65 -2.60 -3.79
N ASP A 209 -18.55 -2.69 -3.07
CA ASP A 209 -18.52 -3.09 -1.65
C ASP A 209 -19.02 -4.52 -1.33
N TYR A 210 -19.15 -5.41 -2.32
CA TYR A 210 -19.50 -6.83 -2.05
C TYR A 210 -19.04 -7.82 -3.12
N LEU A 211 -18.66 -7.38 -4.32
CA LEU A 211 -18.11 -8.29 -5.34
C LEU A 211 -16.59 -8.25 -5.30
N MET A 212 -15.95 -9.38 -5.04
CA MET A 212 -14.49 -9.50 -5.07
C MET A 212 -14.08 -10.19 -6.37
N LEU A 213 -13.20 -9.56 -7.13
CA LEU A 213 -12.54 -10.19 -8.27
C LEU A 213 -11.24 -10.82 -7.78
N CYS A 214 -11.04 -12.09 -8.11
CA CYS A 214 -9.85 -12.85 -7.72
C CYS A 214 -9.26 -13.52 -8.95
N GLU A 215 -7.94 -13.63 -8.98
CA GLU A 215 -7.19 -14.47 -9.93
C GLU A 215 -7.09 -15.90 -9.41
N SER A 216 -7.18 -16.90 -10.29
CA SER A 216 -7.06 -18.32 -9.96
C SER A 216 -6.18 -19.06 -10.98
N ARG A 217 -5.38 -20.03 -10.53
CA ARG A 217 -4.56 -20.88 -11.42
C ARG A 217 -5.37 -21.78 -12.33
N GLU A 218 -6.53 -22.21 -11.86
CA GLU A 218 -7.44 -23.04 -12.64
C GLU A 218 -8.58 -22.16 -13.13
N GLY A 219 -8.60 -21.94 -14.45
CA GLY A 219 -9.76 -21.38 -15.14
C GLY A 219 -10.80 -22.48 -15.25
N SER A 220 -11.85 -22.41 -14.44
CA SER A 220 -13.06 -23.19 -14.69
C SER A 220 -13.92 -22.49 -15.74
#